data_AF-A0A1Z9PG72-F1
#
_entry.id   AF-A0A1Z9PG72-F1
#
_cell.length_a   1.000
_cell.length_b   1.000
_cell.length_c   1.000
_cell.angle_alpha   90.00
_cell.angle_beta   90.00
_cell.angle_gamma   90.00
#
_symmetry.space_group_name_H-M   'P 1'
#
loop_
_entity.id
_entity.type
_entity.pdbx_description
1 polymer ?
#
loop_
_entity_poly.entity_id
_entity_poly.type
_entity_poly.pdbx_seq_one_letter_code
_entity_poly.pdbx_strand_id
1 'polypeptide(L)'
;MKKIFFIFIIVVDSFEMLGGNNFIFPENDNEVVPAKEAFSLDIIKENDAITATWNIKEDCYIYLDSVSVAKEGSKIKFKRLEGDSLDYRDEFFGETKIIKDILKISFEYSPEDKGIKISYQGCSEKGFCYPVQVLSIN
;
A
#
# COMPACT_ATOMS: atom_id res chain seq x y z
N MET A 1 52.71 36.25 -48.37
CA MET A 1 53.87 35.70 -47.63
C MET A 1 53.89 36.28 -46.24
N LYS A 2 53.80 35.42 -45.21
CA LYS A 2 54.32 35.51 -43.83
C LYS A 2 53.36 34.74 -42.92
N LYS A 3 53.77 33.49 -42.68
CA LYS A 3 53.20 32.55 -41.74
C LYS A 3 53.43 33.10 -40.33
N ILE A 4 52.39 33.21 -39.52
CA ILE A 4 52.52 33.31 -38.07
C ILE A 4 51.83 32.09 -37.50
N PHE A 5 52.69 31.22 -36.97
CA PHE A 5 52.37 29.93 -36.39
C PHE A 5 52.01 30.19 -34.93
N PHE A 6 50.73 30.30 -34.61
CA PHE A 6 50.29 30.31 -33.22
C PHE A 6 50.23 28.85 -32.74
N ILE A 7 51.20 28.50 -31.91
CA ILE A 7 51.22 27.26 -31.13
C ILE A 7 50.07 27.36 -30.13
N PHE A 8 48.99 26.63 -30.38
CA PHE A 8 47.93 26.42 -29.40
C PHE A 8 48.36 25.25 -28.51
N ILE A 9 48.65 25.55 -27.26
CA ILE A 9 48.97 24.57 -26.21
C ILE A 9 47.72 23.71 -25.99
N ILE A 10 47.85 22.42 -26.25
CA ILE A 10 46.86 21.39 -25.93
C ILE A 10 46.91 21.18 -24.42
N VAL A 11 45.89 21.65 -23.71
CA VAL A 11 45.60 21.20 -22.34
C VAL A 11 44.61 20.06 -22.49
N VAL A 12 45.09 18.82 -22.36
CA VAL A 12 44.24 17.64 -22.23
C VAL A 12 43.81 17.60 -20.76
N ASP A 13 42.68 18.24 -20.46
CA ASP A 13 41.99 17.99 -19.20
C ASP A 13 41.36 16.60 -19.28
N SER A 14 41.88 15.68 -18.49
CA SER A 14 41.28 14.38 -18.24
C SER A 14 40.01 14.59 -17.41
N PHE A 15 38.88 14.86 -18.07
CA PHE A 15 37.58 14.88 -17.42
C PHE A 15 37.09 13.44 -17.23
N GLU A 16 37.14 12.98 -15.98
CA GLU A 16 36.61 11.70 -15.56
C GLU A 16 35.07 11.67 -15.63
N MET A 17 34.57 10.50 -15.99
CA MET A 17 33.17 10.15 -16.16
C MET A 17 32.42 10.20 -14.82
N LEU A 18 31.43 11.08 -14.68
CA LEU A 18 30.41 10.96 -13.63
C LEU A 18 29.07 10.61 -14.28
N GLY A 19 28.80 9.31 -14.35
CA GLY A 19 27.46 8.77 -14.51
C GLY A 19 26.66 9.06 -13.24
N GLY A 20 26.00 10.22 -13.21
CA GLY A 20 25.01 10.57 -12.20
C GLY A 20 23.65 10.68 -12.86
N ASN A 21 22.89 9.58 -12.87
CA ASN A 21 21.45 9.67 -13.10
C ASN A 21 20.86 10.41 -11.91
N ASN A 22 20.82 11.74 -11.97
CA ASN A 22 20.03 12.56 -11.07
C ASN A 22 18.55 12.32 -11.40
N PHE A 23 18.02 11.20 -10.90
CA PHE A 23 16.61 11.11 -10.58
C PHE A 23 16.36 12.10 -9.44
N ILE A 24 15.94 13.31 -9.81
CA ILE A 24 15.40 14.29 -8.87
C ILE A 24 14.03 13.75 -8.45
N PHE A 25 14.01 12.94 -7.40
CA PHE A 25 12.79 12.74 -6.63
C PHE A 25 12.60 14.01 -5.80
N PRO A 26 11.50 14.76 -5.98
CA PRO A 26 11.19 15.83 -5.04
C PRO A 26 11.00 15.20 -3.66
N GLU A 27 11.85 15.59 -2.73
CA GLU A 27 11.75 15.26 -1.30
C GLU A 27 10.52 16.01 -0.76
N ASN A 28 9.36 15.40 -0.92
CA ASN A 28 8.21 15.76 -0.11
C ASN A 28 8.47 15.18 1.28
N ASP A 29 8.47 16.03 2.31
CA ASP A 29 8.45 15.69 3.75
C ASP A 29 7.17 14.91 4.17
N ASN A 30 6.60 14.12 3.27
CA ASN A 30 5.52 13.18 3.55
C ASN A 30 6.15 11.85 3.92
N GLU A 31 6.53 11.71 5.18
CA GLU A 31 6.91 10.42 5.74
C GLU A 31 5.82 9.38 5.41
N VAL A 32 6.17 8.42 4.56
CA VAL A 32 5.28 7.32 4.17
C VAL A 32 5.30 6.32 5.32
N VAL A 33 4.23 6.35 6.12
CA VAL A 33 4.06 5.41 7.22
C VAL A 33 3.88 3.98 6.67
N PRO A 34 4.39 2.95 7.34
CA PRO A 34 4.19 1.57 6.89
C PRO A 34 2.71 1.18 6.85
N ALA A 35 2.32 0.31 5.91
CA ALA A 35 0.93 -0.16 5.78
C ALA A 35 0.36 -0.75 7.09
N LYS A 36 1.20 -1.46 7.86
CA LYS A 36 0.80 -2.05 9.15
C LYS A 36 0.44 -0.98 10.20
N GLU A 37 1.03 0.21 10.11
CA GLU A 37 0.69 1.33 10.97
C GLU A 37 -0.55 2.08 10.45
N ALA A 38 -0.64 2.27 9.13
CA ALA A 38 -1.81 2.90 8.50
C ALA A 38 -3.10 2.08 8.70
N PHE A 39 -2.98 0.76 8.76
CA PHE A 39 -4.10 -0.19 8.88
C PHE A 39 -3.78 -1.22 9.97
N SER A 40 -3.77 -0.79 11.23
CA SER A 40 -3.49 -1.69 12.35
C SER A 40 -4.59 -2.74 12.44
N LEU A 41 -4.21 -4.02 12.28
CA LEU A 41 -5.14 -5.14 12.21
C LEU A 41 -5.01 -6.05 13.44
N ASP A 42 -6.10 -6.15 14.19
CA ASP A 42 -6.26 -7.05 15.33
C ASP A 42 -7.15 -8.24 14.96
N ILE A 43 -6.72 -9.43 15.37
CA ILE A 43 -7.42 -10.70 15.11
C ILE A 43 -7.77 -11.36 16.43
N ILE A 44 -9.06 -11.64 16.61
CA ILE A 44 -9.57 -12.40 17.76
C ILE A 44 -10.22 -13.68 17.24
N LYS A 45 -9.82 -14.82 17.81
CA LYS A 45 -10.42 -16.12 17.54
C LYS A 45 -11.26 -16.54 18.74
N GLU A 46 -12.57 -16.65 18.55
CA GLU A 46 -13.50 -17.03 19.62
C GLU A 46 -14.56 -17.99 19.10
N ASN A 47 -14.76 -19.09 19.82
CA ASN A 47 -15.72 -20.15 19.46
C ASN A 47 -15.48 -20.63 18.01
N ASP A 48 -16.47 -20.41 17.15
CA ASP A 48 -16.52 -20.82 15.75
C ASP A 48 -16.37 -19.62 14.79
N ALA A 49 -15.76 -18.53 15.24
CA ALA A 49 -15.59 -17.32 14.44
C ALA A 49 -14.24 -16.63 14.67
N ILE A 50 -13.76 -16.01 13.60
CA ILE A 50 -12.68 -15.02 13.68
C ILE A 50 -13.29 -13.64 13.50
N THR A 51 -12.88 -12.72 14.36
CA THR A 51 -13.15 -11.28 14.21
C THR A 51 -11.85 -10.59 13.83
N ALA A 52 -11.90 -9.81 12.74
CA ALA A 52 -10.80 -8.99 12.28
C ALA A 52 -11.20 -7.52 12.36
N THR A 53 -10.42 -6.72 13.08
CA THR A 53 -10.66 -5.30 13.30
C THR A 53 -9.47 -4.51 12.76
N TRP A 54 -9.73 -3.64 11.79
CA TRP A 54 -8.78 -2.64 11.34
C TRP A 54 -9.08 -1.32 12.04
N ASN A 55 -8.07 -0.75 12.71
CA ASN A 55 -8.02 0.66 13.06
C ASN A 55 -7.27 1.39 11.94
N ILE A 56 -7.97 2.29 11.25
CA ILE A 56 -7.48 2.97 10.05
C ILE A 56 -7.00 4.35 10.48
N LYS A 57 -5.74 4.67 10.17
CA LYS A 57 -5.15 5.97 10.49
C LYS A 57 -5.92 7.10 9.80
N GLU A 58 -5.91 8.28 10.43
CA GLU A 58 -6.36 9.50 9.78
C GLU A 58 -5.67 9.69 8.42
N ASP A 59 -6.37 10.29 7.46
CA ASP A 59 -5.96 10.43 6.06
C ASP A 59 -5.68 9.11 5.32
N CYS A 60 -6.19 7.98 5.83
CA CYS A 60 -6.13 6.67 5.16
C CYS A 60 -7.53 6.06 5.04
N TYR A 61 -7.69 5.18 4.05
CA TYR A 61 -8.92 4.45 3.84
C TYR A 61 -8.67 3.08 3.20
N ILE A 62 -9.58 2.14 3.43
CA ILE A 62 -9.58 0.80 2.80
C ILE A 62 -10.67 0.76 1.73
N TYR A 63 -10.36 0.23 0.55
CA TYR A 63 -11.39 -0.08 -0.44
C TYR A 63 -12.20 -1.28 0.04
N LEU A 64 -13.49 -1.09 0.22
CA LEU A 64 -14.37 -2.14 0.73
C LEU A 64 -14.32 -3.41 -0.12
N ASP A 65 -14.34 -3.26 -1.45
CA ASP A 65 -14.37 -4.39 -2.39
C ASP A 65 -13.03 -5.14 -2.48
N SER A 66 -11.95 -4.55 -1.93
CA SER A 66 -10.64 -5.22 -1.84
C SER A 66 -10.58 -6.23 -0.70
N VAL A 67 -11.48 -6.12 0.28
CA VAL A 67 -11.48 -6.98 1.48
C VAL A 67 -11.97 -8.36 1.09
N SER A 68 -11.12 -9.37 1.27
CA SER A 68 -11.42 -10.75 0.93
C SER A 68 -10.87 -11.70 1.99
N VAL A 69 -11.66 -12.72 2.30
CA VAL A 69 -11.25 -13.82 3.18
C VAL A 69 -11.27 -15.11 2.37
N ALA A 70 -10.22 -15.91 2.48
CA ALA A 70 -10.13 -17.20 1.82
C ALA A 70 -9.68 -18.28 2.79
N LYS A 71 -10.17 -19.51 2.59
CA LYS A 71 -9.73 -20.74 3.27
C LYS A 71 -9.24 -21.71 2.22
N GLU A 72 -8.02 -22.21 2.37
CA GLU A 72 -7.38 -23.12 1.39
C GLU A 72 -7.49 -22.63 -0.07
N GLY A 73 -7.42 -21.31 -0.29
CA GLY A 73 -7.53 -20.68 -1.61
C GLY A 73 -8.95 -20.41 -2.10
N SER A 74 -9.98 -20.91 -1.42
CA SER A 74 -11.39 -20.64 -1.73
C SER A 74 -11.89 -19.42 -0.98
N LYS A 75 -12.45 -18.43 -1.68
CA LYS A 75 -13.07 -17.25 -1.06
C LYS A 75 -14.29 -17.66 -0.24
N ILE A 76 -14.40 -17.11 0.98
CA ILE A 76 -15.55 -17.29 1.86
C ILE A 76 -16.21 -15.94 2.15
N LYS A 77 -17.45 -15.98 2.62
CA LYS A 77 -18.17 -14.78 3.03
C LYS A 77 -17.73 -14.35 4.44
N PHE A 78 -17.75 -13.04 4.66
CA PHE A 78 -17.67 -12.43 5.99
C PHE A 78 -18.89 -11.55 6.21
N LYS A 79 -19.21 -11.29 7.47
CA LYS A 79 -20.18 -10.29 7.91
C LYS A 79 -19.41 -9.04 8.33
N ARG A 80 -19.85 -7.87 7.89
CA ARG A 80 -19.35 -6.61 8.45
C ARG A 80 -20.12 -6.32 9.73
N LEU A 81 -19.40 -6.16 10.83
CA LEU A 81 -19.94 -5.82 12.14
C LEU A 81 -19.90 -4.30 12.38
N GLU A 82 -18.89 -3.63 11.84
CA GLU A 82 -18.67 -2.19 11.98
C GLU A 82 -17.90 -1.65 10.76
N GLY A 83 -18.01 -0.34 10.52
CA GLY A 83 -17.35 0.34 9.42
C GLY A 83 -18.34 0.79 8.36
N ASP A 84 -18.70 2.07 8.44
CA ASP A 84 -19.55 2.72 7.45
C ASP A 84 -18.81 2.85 6.13
N SER A 85 -19.50 2.54 5.04
CA SER A 85 -18.96 2.76 3.70
C SER A 85 -19.39 4.10 3.16
N LEU A 86 -18.43 4.82 2.61
CA LEU A 86 -18.64 6.06 1.88
C LEU A 86 -18.49 5.80 0.39
N ASP A 87 -19.39 6.35 -0.42
CA ASP A 87 -19.19 6.41 -1.86
C ASP A 87 -17.98 7.31 -2.16
N TYR A 88 -17.10 6.81 -3.02
CA TYR A 88 -15.86 7.49 -3.36
C TYR A 88 -15.60 7.38 -4.85
N ARG A 89 -14.89 8.37 -5.38
CA ARG A 89 -14.44 8.35 -6.76
C ARG A 89 -13.00 8.79 -6.86
N ASP A 90 -12.16 7.96 -7.47
CA ASP A 90 -10.77 8.28 -7.73
C ASP A 90 -10.35 7.88 -9.15
N GLU A 91 -9.10 8.22 -9.50
CA GLU A 91 -8.52 7.96 -10.81
C GLU A 91 -8.05 6.49 -10.99
N PHE A 92 -7.98 5.71 -9.91
CA PHE A 92 -7.47 4.34 -9.91
C PHE A 92 -8.56 3.31 -10.14
N PHE A 93 -9.70 3.47 -9.46
CA PHE A 93 -10.82 2.54 -9.42
C PHE A 93 -12.13 3.15 -9.90
N GLY A 94 -12.18 4.46 -10.16
CA GLY A 94 -13.41 5.13 -10.54
C GLY A 94 -14.39 5.15 -9.36
N GLU A 95 -15.65 4.80 -9.60
CA GLU A 95 -16.66 4.73 -8.53
C GLU A 95 -16.47 3.49 -7.66
N THR A 96 -16.28 3.72 -6.36
CA THR A 96 -15.96 2.67 -5.39
C THR A 96 -16.57 3.01 -4.02
N LYS A 97 -16.40 2.10 -3.06
CA LYS A 97 -16.75 2.32 -1.66
C LYS A 97 -15.51 2.21 -0.79
N ILE A 98 -15.30 3.19 0.08
CA ILE A 98 -14.19 3.21 1.03
C ILE A 98 -14.70 3.08 2.46
N ILE A 99 -13.84 2.56 3.34
CA ILE A 99 -14.02 2.53 4.78
C ILE A 99 -12.94 3.41 5.42
N LYS A 100 -13.35 4.27 6.36
CA LYS A 100 -12.48 5.10 7.20
C LYS A 100 -12.64 4.70 8.66
N ASP A 101 -11.70 5.15 9.49
CA ASP A 101 -11.66 5.02 10.96
C ASP A 101 -11.57 3.57 11.46
N ILE A 102 -12.61 2.76 11.22
CA ILE A 102 -12.69 1.39 11.67
C ILE A 102 -13.38 0.49 10.63
N LEU A 103 -12.83 -0.70 10.44
CA LEU A 103 -13.52 -1.79 9.78
C LEU A 103 -13.50 -3.00 10.70
N LYS A 104 -14.67 -3.56 11.01
CA LYS A 104 -14.76 -4.81 11.77
C LYS A 104 -15.54 -5.84 10.98
N ILE A 105 -14.92 -6.99 10.73
CA ILE A 105 -15.58 -8.11 10.07
C ILE A 105 -15.50 -9.36 10.93
N SER A 106 -16.43 -10.27 10.71
CA SER A 106 -16.43 -11.61 11.29
C SER A 106 -16.72 -12.66 10.23
N PHE A 107 -16.05 -13.81 10.32
CA PHE A 107 -16.29 -14.94 9.45
C PHE A 107 -16.17 -16.25 10.22
N GLU A 108 -16.88 -17.27 9.73
CA GLU A 108 -16.87 -18.60 10.33
C GLU A 108 -15.47 -19.19 10.33
N TYR A 109 -15.11 -19.88 11.40
CA TYR A 109 -13.81 -20.48 11.64
C TYR A 109 -13.99 -21.77 12.44
N SER A 110 -13.22 -22.79 12.08
CA SER A 110 -13.10 -24.01 12.86
C SER A 110 -11.62 -24.31 13.13
N PRO A 111 -11.25 -24.91 14.29
CA PRO A 111 -9.85 -25.24 14.59
C PRO A 111 -9.14 -26.13 13.56
N GLU A 112 -9.88 -26.91 12.77
CA GLU A 112 -9.35 -27.72 11.66
C GLU A 112 -9.12 -26.94 10.36
N ASP A 113 -9.63 -25.71 10.25
CA ASP A 113 -9.45 -24.88 9.06
C ASP A 113 -7.97 -24.56 8.85
N LYS A 114 -7.53 -24.60 7.58
CA LYS A 114 -6.15 -24.31 7.19
C LYS A 114 -6.08 -23.25 6.10
N GLY A 115 -4.90 -22.65 6.00
CA GLY A 115 -4.59 -21.71 4.91
C GLY A 115 -5.53 -20.51 4.87
N ILE A 116 -5.99 -20.04 6.04
CA ILE A 116 -6.86 -18.88 6.14
C ILE A 116 -6.05 -17.64 5.76
N LYS A 117 -6.57 -16.86 4.81
CA LYS A 117 -5.96 -15.61 4.37
C LYS A 117 -6.97 -14.49 4.38
N ILE A 118 -6.58 -13.35 4.93
CA ILE A 118 -7.31 -12.08 4.80
C ILE A 118 -6.47 -11.18 3.90
N SER A 119 -7.09 -10.58 2.88
CA SER A 119 -6.46 -9.60 2.02
C SER A 119 -7.26 -8.32 1.97
N TYR A 120 -6.58 -7.19 1.87
CA TYR A 120 -7.17 -5.86 1.74
C TYR A 120 -6.20 -4.90 1.06
N GLN A 121 -6.70 -3.79 0.56
CA GLN A 121 -5.90 -2.70 0.00
C GLN A 121 -6.47 -1.35 0.46
N GLY A 122 -5.58 -0.43 0.78
CA GLY A 122 -5.94 0.93 1.15
C GLY A 122 -5.00 1.95 0.54
N CYS A 123 -5.40 3.21 0.62
CA CYS A 123 -4.63 4.34 0.14
C CYS A 123 -4.58 5.45 1.20
N SER A 124 -3.64 6.36 1.03
CA SER A 124 -3.60 7.61 1.75
C SER A 124 -4.20 8.73 0.90
N GLU A 125 -4.90 9.65 1.55
CA GLU A 125 -5.37 10.90 0.95
C GLU A 125 -4.21 11.79 0.46
N LYS A 126 -2.97 11.48 0.87
CA LYS A 126 -1.74 12.09 0.34
C LYS A 126 -1.41 11.66 -1.11
N GLY A 127 -2.27 10.85 -1.74
CA GLY A 127 -2.20 10.57 -3.19
C GLY A 127 -1.40 9.32 -3.55
N PHE A 128 -1.22 8.38 -2.63
CA PHE A 128 -0.58 7.09 -2.92
C PHE A 128 -1.34 5.90 -2.32
N CYS A 129 -1.23 4.76 -2.98
CA CYS A 129 -1.88 3.52 -2.55
C CYS A 129 -0.86 2.50 -2.08
N TYR A 130 -1.19 1.80 -0.99
CA TYR A 130 -0.38 0.68 -0.54
C TYR A 130 -0.60 -0.53 -1.46
N PRO A 131 0.40 -1.40 -1.64
CA PRO A 131 0.19 -2.71 -2.27
C PRO A 131 -0.87 -3.52 -1.51
N VAL A 132 -1.45 -4.53 -2.17
CA VAL A 132 -2.36 -5.47 -1.50
C VAL A 132 -1.66 -6.11 -0.31
N GLN A 133 -2.27 -5.99 0.86
CA GLN A 133 -1.82 -6.62 2.09
C GLN A 133 -2.46 -8.00 2.18
N VAL A 134 -1.67 -9.01 2.57
CA VAL A 134 -2.15 -10.39 2.75
C VAL A 134 -1.68 -10.89 4.11
N LEU A 135 -2.62 -11.19 4.99
CA LEU A 135 -2.39 -11.79 6.29
C LEU A 135 -2.77 -13.27 6.26
N SER A 136 -1.82 -14.15 6.56
CA SER A 136 -2.11 -15.56 6.81
C SER A 136 -2.42 -15.77 8.29
N ILE A 137 -3.54 -16.44 8.57
CA ILE A 137 -3.96 -16.83 9.92
C ILE A 137 -3.70 -18.32 10.08
N ASN A 138 -2.83 -18.66 11.03
CA ASN A 138 -2.54 -20.04 11.44
C ASN A 138 -3.31 -20.38 12.70
#